data_AF-A0A2U3QQU5-F1
#
_entry.id   AF-A0A2U3QQU5-F1
#
_cell.length_a   1.000
_cell.length_b   1.000
_cell.length_c   1.000
_cell.angle_alpha   90.00
_cell.angle_beta   90.00
_cell.angle_gamma   90.00
#
_symmetry.space_group_name_H-M   'P 1'
#
loop_
_entity.id
_entity.type
_entity.pdbx_description
1 polymer ?
#
loop_
_entity_poly.entity_id
_entity_poly.type
_entity_poly.pdbx_seq_one_letter_code
_entity_poly.pdbx_strand_id
1 'polypeptide(L)' 'MHLNAQDFLHEFYTGQHGFKIQQLWEFLINSALLEGLIVFTIGVIISIVFFTAQGKKTIIKAKIRDAVL' A
#
# COMPACT_ATOMS: atom_id res chain seq x y z
N MET A 1 -31.44 -2.39 39.12
CA MET A 1 -31.34 -1.78 37.78
C MET A 1 -30.81 -2.85 36.83
N HIS A 2 -31.61 -3.30 35.88
CA HIS A 2 -31.17 -4.24 34.84
C HIS A 2 -30.61 -3.38 33.70
N LEU A 3 -29.29 -3.16 33.69
CA LEU A 3 -28.63 -2.38 32.64
C LEU A 3 -28.71 -3.20 31.36
N ASN A 4 -29.60 -2.78 30.46
CA ASN A 4 -29.80 -3.38 29.15
C ASN A 4 -28.50 -3.25 28.36
N ALA A 5 -27.90 -4.37 27.98
CA ALA A 5 -26.64 -4.38 27.23
C ALA A 5 -26.75 -3.64 25.88
N GLN A 6 -27.97 -3.55 25.33
CA GLN A 6 -28.22 -2.80 24.10
C GLN A 6 -28.12 -1.28 24.31
N ASP A 7 -28.58 -0.76 25.45
CA ASP A 7 -28.48 0.67 25.75
C ASP A 7 -27.03 1.08 26.00
N PHE A 8 -26.24 0.23 26.66
CA PHE A 8 -24.80 0.46 26.83
C PHE A 8 -24.06 0.50 25.49
N LEU A 9 -24.35 -0.43 24.58
CA LEU A 9 -23.76 -0.43 23.25
C LEU A 9 -24.20 0.79 22.44
N HIS A 10 -25.47 1.16 22.51
CA HIS A 10 -25.96 2.33 21.80
C HIS A 10 -25.23 3.58 22.26
N GLU A 11 -25.16 3.84 23.56
CA GLU A 11 -24.50 5.00 24.16
C GLU A 11 -22.97 4.98 23.96
N PHE A 12 -22.35 3.80 23.90
CA PHE A 12 -20.93 3.66 23.60
C PHE A 12 -20.60 4.05 22.15
N TYR A 13 -21.46 3.67 21.19
CA TYR A 13 -21.29 3.97 19.77
C TYR A 13 -21.70 5.39 19.37
N THR A 14 -22.76 5.96 19.96
CA THR A 14 -23.15 7.37 19.74
C THR A 14 -22.36 8.35 20.61
N GLY A 15 -21.71 7.86 21.66
CA GLY A 15 -20.86 8.65 22.52
C GLY A 15 -19.48 8.95 21.91
N GLN A 16 -18.72 9.76 22.65
CA GLN A 16 -17.39 10.24 22.26
C GLN A 16 -16.37 9.12 22.00
N HIS A 17 -16.63 7.91 22.50
CA HIS A 17 -15.79 6.72 22.32
C HIS A 17 -15.98 6.07 20.95
N GLY A 18 -17.23 5.85 20.51
CA GLY A 18 -17.53 5.34 19.17
C GLY A 18 -16.95 6.23 18.06
N PHE A 19 -17.04 7.55 18.24
CA PHE A 19 -16.43 8.52 17.31
C PHE A 19 -14.90 8.38 17.21
N LYS A 20 -14.19 8.22 18.34
CA LYS A 20 -12.74 8.02 18.35
C LYS A 20 -12.33 6.67 17.73
N ILE A 21 -13.12 5.62 17.93
CA ILE A 21 -12.88 4.30 17.33
C ILE A 21 -13.04 4.38 15.80
N GLN A 22 -14.05 5.09 15.31
CA GLN A 22 -14.25 5.29 13.87
C GLN A 22 -13.09 6.08 13.25
N GLN A 23 -12.64 7.16 13.90
CA GLN A 23 -11.47 7.92 13.46
C GLN A 23 -10.19 7.08 13.45
N LEU A 24 -9.99 6.23 14.45
CA LEU A 24 -8.83 5.32 14.49
C LEU A 24 -8.87 4.31 13.34
N TRP A 25 -10.05 3.76 13.04
CA TRP A 25 -10.24 2.85 11.91
C TRP A 25 -9.98 3.53 10.57
N GLU A 26 -10.50 4.73 10.36
CA GLU A 26 -10.22 5.52 9.16
C GLU A 26 -8.73 5.83 9.03
N PHE A 27 -8.06 6.18 10.14
CA PHE A 27 -6.62 6.41 10.16
C PHE A 27 -5.83 5.16 9.77
N LEU A 28 -6.17 4.00 10.35
CA LEU A 28 -5.54 2.71 10.06
C LEU A 28 -5.66 2.34 8.58
N ILE A 29 -6.88 2.46 8.01
CA ILE A 29 -7.13 2.14 6.60
C ILE A 29 -6.37 3.10 5.68
N ASN A 30 -6.42 4.40 5.96
CA ASN A 30 -5.73 5.40 5.15
C ASN A 30 -4.21 5.23 5.22
N SER A 31 -3.68 4.89 6.39
CA SER A 31 -2.25 4.59 6.57
C SER A 31 -1.84 3.34 5.80
N ALA A 32 -2.61 2.26 5.89
CA ALA A 32 -2.31 1.01 5.17
C ALA A 32 -2.39 1.20 3.65
N LEU A 33 -3.39 1.94 3.15
CA LEU A 33 -3.51 2.28 1.72
C LEU A 33 -2.32 3.12 1.24
N LEU A 34 -1.90 4.11 2.04
CA LEU A 34 -0.75 4.96 1.72
C LEU A 34 0.56 4.16 1.71
N GLU A 35 0.80 3.32 2.71
CA GLU A 35 1.97 2.43 2.74
C GLU A 35 2.00 1.48 1.54
N GLY A 36 0.85 0.88 1.19
CA GLY A 36 0.72 0.04 0.01
C GLY A 36 1.05 0.78 -1.29
N LEU A 37 0.58 2.03 -1.43
CA LEU A 37 0.88 2.87 -2.58
C LEU A 37 2.38 3.21 -2.66
N ILE A 38 3.02 3.54 -1.54
CA ILE A 38 4.46 3.81 -1.48
C ILE A 38 5.27 2.59 -1.92
N VAL A 39 4.99 1.41 -1.36
CA VAL A 39 5.70 0.17 -1.70
C VAL A 39 5.50 -0.19 -3.17
N PHE A 40 4.27 -0.04 -3.68
CA PHE A 40 3.96 -0.28 -5.08
C PHE A 40 4.72 0.67 -6.01
N THR A 41 4.72 1.97 -5.72
CA THR A 41 5.43 2.98 -6.53
C THR A 41 6.93 2.70 -6.56
N ILE A 42 7.55 2.36 -5.43
CA ILE A 42 8.98 2.00 -5.38
C ILE A 42 9.25 0.77 -6.24
N GLY A 43 8.42 -0.28 -6.11
CA GLY A 43 8.54 -1.50 -6.92
C GLY A 43 8.44 -1.25 -8.43
N VAL A 44 7.52 -0.37 -8.85
CA VAL A 44 7.37 0.04 -10.25
C VAL A 44 8.61 0.78 -10.75
N ILE A 45 9.13 1.76 -9.99
CA ILE A 45 10.33 2.50 -10.37
C ILE A 45 11.52 1.56 -10.54
N ILE A 46 11.74 0.66 -9.57
CA ILE A 46 12.82 -0.34 -9.65
C ILE A 46 12.65 -1.23 -10.87
N SER A 47 11.43 -1.68 -11.17
CA SER A 47 11.15 -2.53 -12.34
C SER A 47 11.47 -1.81 -13.65
N ILE A 48 11.10 -0.53 -13.77
CA ILE A 48 11.41 0.29 -14.96
C ILE A 48 12.92 0.48 -15.12
N VAL A 49 13.62 0.84 -14.03
CA VAL A 49 15.08 1.02 -14.04
C VAL A 49 15.79 -0.29 -14.41
N PHE A 50 15.33 -1.41 -13.85
CA PHE A 50 15.87 -2.72 -14.15
C PHE A 50 15.65 -3.11 -15.62
N PHE A 51 14.45 -2.90 -16.15
CA PHE A 51 14.12 -3.20 -17.53
C PHE A 51 14.94 -2.35 -18.52
N THR A 52 15.10 -1.05 -18.24
CA THR A 52 15.92 -0.16 -19.08
C THR A 52 17.40 -0.52 -19.03
N ALA A 53 17.93 -0.91 -17.86
CA ALA A 53 19.31 -1.38 -17.73
C ALA A 53 19.54 -2.73 -18.43
N GLN A 54 18.61 -3.67 -18.30
CA GLN A 54 18.67 -4.97 -18.97
C GLN A 54 18.55 -4.83 -20.49
N GLY A 55 17.62 -3.99 -20.99
CA GLY A 55 17.46 -3.73 -22.41
C GLY A 55 18.75 -3.23 -23.07
N LYS A 56 19.49 -2.32 -22.40
CA LYS A 56 20.80 -1.84 -22.88
C LYS A 56 21.85 -2.95 -22.93
N LYS A 57 21.92 -3.81 -21.91
CA LYS A 57 22.86 -4.95 -21.88
C LYS A 57 22.56 -5.94 -23.00
N THR A 58 21.28 -6.22 -23.28
CA THR A 58 20.86 -7.14 -24.36
C THR A 58 21.21 -6.59 -25.74
N ILE A 59 21.01 -5.29 -25.98
CA ILE A 59 21.36 -4.65 -27.27
C ILE A 59 22.87 -4.67 -27.51
N ILE A 60 23.68 -4.36 -26.49
CA ILE A 60 25.15 -4.43 -26.61
C ILE A 60 25.61 -5.87 -26.83
N LYS A 61 25.04 -6.83 -26.10
CA LYS A 61 25.34 -8.26 -26.27
C LYS A 61 24.98 -8.77 -27.68
N ALA A 62 23.86 -8.31 -28.23
CA ALA A 62 23.45 -8.62 -29.59
C ALA A 62 24.42 -8.02 -30.63
N LYS A 63 24.81 -6.74 -30.47
CA LYS A 63 25.81 -6.09 -31.34
C LYS A 63 27.17 -6.78 -31.31
N ILE A 64 27.65 -7.23 -30.14
CA ILE A 64 28.92 -7.96 -30.04
C ILE A 64 28.81 -9.34 -30.72
N ARG A 65 27.68 -10.04 -30.56
CA ARG A 65 27.47 -11.34 -31.21
C ARG A 65 27.45 -11.20 -32.73
N ASP A 66 26.80 -10.16 -33.25
CA ASP A 66 26.73 -9.87 -34.69
C ASP A 66 28.09 -9.50 -35.29
N ALA A 67 28.99 -8.90 -34.49
CA ALA A 67 30.33 -8.54 -34.92
C ALA A 67 31.37 -9.68 -34.85
N VAL A 68 31.06 -10.76 -34.13
CA VAL A 68 31.94 -11.93 -33.94
C VAL A 68 31.60 -13.08 -34.90
N LEU A 69 30.44 -13.02 -35.55
CA LEU A 69 29.94 -13.99 -36.52
C LEU A 69 30.15 -13.46 -37.95
#